data_AF-A0A1H6W9V2-F1
#
_entry.id   AF-A0A1H6W9V2-F1
#
_cell.length_a   1.000
_cell.length_b   1.000
_cell.length_c   1.000
_cell.angle_alpha   90.00
_cell.angle_beta   90.00
_cell.angle_gamma   90.00
#
_symmetry.space_group_name_H-M   'P 1'
#
loop_
_entity.id
_entity.type
_entity.pdbx_description
1 polymer ?
#
loop_
_entity_poly.entity_id
_entity_poly.type
_entity_poly.pdbx_seq_one_letter_code
_entity_poly.pdbx_strand_id
1 'polypeptide(L)'
;MSNRVFFTIPLVFTATLLHMGCCLLPLFSIIGTSLPYLEFFSRFKSFFTCFQLAVLLYLTVRIMLDQKKVKPFCNMKDRIMHFVSLVIVITGMTISYYEPFKTEDQMLAERQFLLFKNHRQLEVNLFGEYDEEALRKDLENMKGIKSNRISIGNDTLALTFHSNEVSRQEILRNLRLKGYSFAE
;
A
#
# COMPACT_ATOMS: atom_id res chain seq x y z
N MET A 1 11.64 -21.80 41.54
CA MET A 1 11.37 -21.43 40.13
C MET A 1 11.26 -19.92 40.06
N SER A 2 12.05 -19.27 39.22
CA SER A 2 12.17 -17.79 39.21
C SER A 2 10.88 -17.15 38.67
N ASN A 3 10.32 -16.16 39.38
CA ASN A 3 9.18 -15.33 38.96
C ASN A 3 9.28 -14.80 37.52
N ARG A 4 10.49 -14.78 36.94
CA ARG A 4 10.75 -14.40 35.55
C ARG A 4 10.08 -15.31 34.52
N VAL A 5 9.95 -16.61 34.80
CA VAL A 5 9.34 -17.59 33.86
C VAL A 5 7.81 -17.47 33.82
N PHE A 6 7.20 -17.11 34.96
CA PHE A 6 5.75 -16.93 35.08
C PHE A 6 5.22 -15.74 34.26
N PHE A 7 6.03 -14.71 34.03
CA PHE A 7 5.64 -13.55 33.23
C PHE A 7 6.03 -13.66 31.74
N THR A 8 7.09 -14.39 31.40
CA THR A 8 7.51 -14.54 29.99
C THR A 8 6.62 -15.50 29.21
N ILE A 9 6.11 -16.58 29.82
CA ILE A 9 5.27 -17.56 29.11
C ILE A 9 3.93 -16.95 28.66
N PRO A 10 3.15 -16.25 29.51
CA PRO A 10 1.91 -15.61 29.09
C PRO A 10 2.15 -14.48 28.09
N LEU A 11 3.26 -13.74 28.21
CA LEU A 11 3.60 -12.65 27.29
C LEU A 11 3.98 -13.17 25.90
N VAL A 12 4.76 -14.26 25.84
CA VAL A 12 5.06 -14.94 24.58
C VAL A 12 3.79 -15.56 24.01
N PHE A 13 2.98 -16.25 24.83
CA PHE A 13 1.73 -16.86 24.37
C PHE A 13 0.74 -15.83 23.83
N THR A 14 0.53 -14.71 24.53
CA THR A 14 -0.32 -13.61 24.06
C THR A 14 0.25 -12.97 22.80
N ALA A 15 1.56 -12.75 22.71
CA ALA A 15 2.18 -12.27 21.48
C ALA A 15 2.01 -13.26 20.32
N THR A 16 2.15 -14.57 20.56
CA THR A 16 1.92 -15.61 19.54
C THR A 16 0.46 -15.69 19.13
N LEU A 17 -0.50 -15.56 20.06
CA LEU A 17 -1.93 -15.56 19.76
C LEU A 17 -2.35 -14.32 18.99
N LEU A 18 -1.79 -13.16 19.35
CA LEU A 18 -1.97 -11.90 18.66
C LEU A 18 -1.38 -11.95 17.24
N HIS A 19 -0.23 -12.60 17.10
CA HIS A 19 0.42 -12.81 15.82
C HIS A 19 -0.33 -13.81 14.93
N MET A 20 -0.81 -14.92 15.49
CA MET A 20 -1.72 -15.84 14.81
C MET A 20 -2.98 -15.11 14.36
N GLY A 21 -3.55 -14.24 15.21
CA GLY A 21 -4.65 -13.35 14.82
C GLY A 21 -4.29 -12.48 13.63
N CYS A 22 -3.20 -11.69 13.72
CA CYS A 22 -2.78 -10.76 12.67
C CYS A 22 -2.29 -11.44 11.37
N CYS A 23 -1.73 -12.65 11.44
CA CYS A 23 -1.20 -13.40 10.30
C CYS A 23 -2.24 -14.36 9.68
N LEU A 24 -3.22 -14.84 10.44
CA LEU A 24 -4.35 -15.59 9.91
C LEU A 24 -5.48 -14.68 9.44
N LEU A 25 -5.55 -13.42 9.89
CA LEU A 25 -6.53 -12.43 9.42
C LEU A 25 -6.56 -12.30 7.89
N PRO A 26 -5.41 -12.18 7.19
CA PRO A 26 -5.38 -12.18 5.73
C PRO A 26 -5.84 -13.52 5.13
N LEU A 27 -5.49 -14.65 5.74
CA LEU A 27 -5.95 -15.99 5.30
C LEU A 27 -7.47 -16.17 5.47
N PHE A 28 -8.06 -15.65 6.54
CA PHE A 28 -9.51 -15.68 6.76
C PHE A 28 -10.26 -14.79 5.77
N SER A 29 -9.66 -13.67 5.33
CA SER A 29 -10.24 -12.83 4.28
C SER A 29 -10.40 -13.54 2.93
N ILE A 30 -9.57 -14.57 2.66
CA ILE A 30 -9.66 -15.41 1.44
C ILE A 30 -10.84 -16.40 1.51
N ILE A 31 -11.27 -16.80 2.70
CA ILE A 31 -12.32 -17.83 2.89
C ILE A 31 -13.74 -17.26 2.61
N GLY A 32 -13.87 -16.01 2.16
CA GLY A 32 -15.13 -15.44 1.67
C GLY A 32 -16.22 -15.28 2.75
N THR A 33 -15.89 -15.55 4.01
CA THR A 33 -16.77 -15.21 5.14
C THR A 33 -16.38 -13.82 5.61
N SER A 34 -17.23 -12.85 5.31
CA SER A 34 -17.22 -11.49 5.85
C SER A 34 -17.46 -11.55 7.36
N LEU A 35 -16.45 -11.98 8.11
CA LEU A 35 -16.51 -11.99 9.56
C LEU A 35 -16.44 -10.53 10.04
N PRO A 36 -17.50 -9.98 10.66
CA PRO A 36 -17.55 -8.58 11.09
C PRO A 36 -16.44 -8.20 12.08
N TYR A 37 -15.80 -9.20 12.69
CA TYR A 37 -14.67 -9.02 13.59
C TYR A 37 -13.36 -8.65 12.88
N LEU A 38 -13.19 -8.98 11.59
CA LEU A 38 -11.96 -8.66 10.84
C LEU A 38 -11.76 -7.15 10.67
N GLU A 39 -12.86 -6.40 10.51
CA GLU A 39 -12.85 -4.93 10.42
C GLU A 39 -12.45 -4.27 11.76
N PHE A 40 -12.83 -4.89 12.88
CA PHE A 40 -12.36 -4.45 14.20
C PHE A 40 -10.84 -4.59 14.32
N PHE A 41 -10.26 -5.72 13.91
CA PHE A 41 -8.81 -5.93 13.97
C PHE A 41 -8.03 -5.06 12.99
N SER A 42 -8.58 -4.78 11.80
CA SER A 42 -7.93 -3.90 10.82
C SER A 42 -7.80 -2.46 11.35
N ARG A 43 -8.80 -1.98 12.11
CA ARG A 43 -8.79 -0.66 12.76
C ARG A 43 -7.66 -0.49 13.79
N PHE A 44 -7.25 -1.57 14.44
CA PHE A 44 -6.17 -1.56 15.45
C PHE A 44 -4.83 -2.10 14.92
N LYS A 45 -4.67 -2.26 13.59
CA LYS A 45 -3.44 -2.77 12.96
C LYS A 45 -2.19 -2.04 13.48
N SER A 46 -2.20 -0.71 13.53
CA SER A 46 -1.08 0.10 14.02
C SER A 46 -0.71 -0.17 15.48
N PHE A 47 -1.71 -0.39 16.34
CA PHE A 47 -1.49 -0.73 17.75
C PHE A 47 -0.82 -2.11 17.88
N PHE A 48 -1.31 -3.11 17.14
CA PHE A 48 -0.72 -4.46 17.15
C PHE A 48 0.69 -4.50 16.57
N THR A 49 0.97 -3.74 15.50
CA THR A 49 2.33 -3.63 14.94
C THR A 49 3.28 -2.98 15.94
N CYS A 50 2.86 -1.89 16.62
CA CYS A 50 3.67 -1.23 17.64
C CYS A 50 3.96 -2.17 18.82
N PHE A 51 2.94 -2.92 19.28
CA PHE A 51 3.11 -3.93 20.32
C PHE A 51 4.07 -5.05 19.91
N GLN A 52 3.96 -5.58 18.70
CA GLN A 52 4.89 -6.58 18.16
C GLN A 52 6.33 -6.04 18.09
N LEU A 53 6.51 -4.78 17.71
CA LEU A 53 7.83 -4.14 17.67
C LEU A 53 8.44 -3.98 19.06
N ALA A 54 7.63 -3.62 20.06
CA ALA A 54 8.05 -3.55 21.45
C ALA A 54 8.46 -4.94 21.99
N VAL A 55 7.69 -5.99 21.66
CA VAL A 55 8.04 -7.39 22.02
C VAL A 55 9.33 -7.83 21.33
N LEU A 56 9.51 -7.52 20.04
CA LEU A 56 10.73 -7.82 19.29
C LEU A 56 11.95 -7.15 19.92
N LEU A 57 11.84 -5.86 20.24
CA LEU A 57 12.89 -5.09 20.89
C LEU A 57 13.22 -5.70 22.27
N TYR A 58 12.19 -6.01 23.06
CA TYR A 58 12.35 -6.65 24.37
C TYR A 58 13.11 -7.98 24.27
N LEU A 59 12.69 -8.87 23.36
CA LEU A 59 13.34 -10.16 23.15
C LEU A 59 14.78 -10.01 22.69
N THR A 60 15.05 -9.07 21.79
CA THR A 60 16.40 -8.80 21.25
C THR A 60 17.34 -8.31 22.36
N VAL A 61 16.89 -7.34 23.16
CA VAL A 61 17.65 -6.83 24.31
C VAL A 61 17.89 -7.95 25.33
N ARG A 62 16.89 -8.79 25.58
CA ARG A 62 17.02 -9.94 26.49
C ARG A 62 18.07 -10.95 26.03
N ILE A 63 18.02 -11.34 24.75
CA ILE A 63 19.00 -12.27 24.16
C ILE A 63 20.41 -11.67 24.24
N MET A 64 20.57 -10.38 23.91
CA MET A 64 21.86 -9.69 24.02
C MET A 64 22.41 -9.64 25.44
N LEU A 65 21.55 -9.38 26.44
CA LEU A 65 21.95 -9.36 27.85
C LEU A 65 22.28 -10.76 28.38
N ASP A 66 21.57 -11.79 27.92
CA ASP A 66 21.83 -13.18 28.32
C ASP A 66 23.11 -13.73 27.63
N GLN A 67 23.48 -13.25 26.44
CA GLN A 67 24.78 -13.54 25.81
C GLN A 67 25.97 -12.89 26.55
N LYS A 68 25.77 -11.72 27.17
CA LYS A 68 26.82 -11.03 27.95
C LYS A 68 27.03 -11.62 29.36
N LYS A 69 26.11 -12.45 29.86
CA LYS A 69 26.26 -13.11 31.17
C LYS A 69 27.02 -14.43 31.00
N VAL A 70 28.30 -14.41 31.39
CA VAL A 70 29.18 -15.58 31.53
C VAL A 70 28.74 -16.44 32.73
N LYS A 71 27.52 -16.97 32.72
CA LYS A 71 27.09 -18.00 33.66
C LYS A 71 26.68 -19.26 32.90
N PRO A 72 27.29 -20.43 33.18
CA PRO A 72 27.12 -21.65 32.38
C PRO A 72 25.75 -22.34 32.56
N PHE A 73 24.76 -21.67 33.14
CA PHE A 73 23.45 -22.22 33.52
C PHE A 73 22.26 -21.44 32.94
N CYS A 74 22.40 -20.81 31.78
CA CYS A 74 21.23 -20.50 30.96
C CYS A 74 20.84 -21.78 30.22
N ASN A 75 19.76 -22.44 30.64
CA ASN A 75 19.25 -23.66 30.03
C ASN A 75 19.20 -23.51 28.50
N MET A 76 19.85 -24.43 27.77
CA MET A 76 19.86 -24.47 26.30
C MET A 76 18.43 -24.35 25.71
N LYS A 77 17.45 -24.92 26.41
CA LYS A 77 16.02 -24.82 26.10
C LYS A 77 15.51 -23.38 26.08
N ASP A 78 15.86 -22.57 27.08
CA ASP A 78 15.43 -21.17 27.14
C ASP A 78 16.01 -20.38 25.95
N ARG A 79 17.29 -20.61 25.61
CA ARG A 79 17.92 -19.96 24.46
C ARG A 79 17.23 -20.34 23.15
N ILE A 80 16.92 -21.63 22.94
CA ILE A 80 16.21 -22.11 21.75
C ILE A 80 14.82 -21.47 21.67
N MET A 81 14.07 -21.42 22.78
CA MET A 81 12.73 -20.81 22.80
C MET A 81 12.76 -19.31 22.46
N HIS A 82 13.79 -18.57 22.90
CA HIS A 82 13.96 -17.16 22.52
C HIS A 82 14.26 -17.01 21.01
N PHE A 83 15.11 -17.87 20.44
CA PHE A 83 15.38 -17.87 19.00
C PHE A 83 14.15 -18.23 18.16
N VAL A 84 13.39 -19.26 18.56
CA VAL A 84 12.15 -19.64 17.89
C VAL A 84 11.12 -18.50 17.95
N SER A 85 10.97 -17.88 19.12
CA SER A 85 10.09 -16.71 19.28
C SER A 85 10.52 -15.54 18.38
N LEU A 86 11.82 -15.30 18.25
CA LEU A 86 12.37 -14.26 17.37
C LEU A 86 12.05 -14.54 15.90
N VAL A 87 12.25 -15.78 15.44
CA VAL A 87 11.95 -16.19 14.06
C VAL A 87 10.46 -15.99 13.77
N ILE A 88 9.57 -16.44 14.66
CA ILE A 88 8.13 -16.28 14.49
C ILE A 88 7.77 -14.79 14.33
N VAL A 89 8.24 -13.93 15.24
CA VAL A 89 7.93 -12.49 15.20
C VAL A 89 8.43 -11.84 13.91
N ILE A 90 9.66 -12.16 13.47
CA ILE A 90 10.21 -11.65 12.21
C ILE A 90 9.36 -12.11 11.02
N THR A 91 9.01 -13.39 10.97
CA THR A 91 8.25 -13.97 9.86
C THR A 91 6.87 -13.34 9.71
N GLY A 92 6.10 -13.15 10.79
CA GLY A 92 4.80 -12.49 10.58
C GLY A 92 4.87 -10.97 10.49
N MET A 93 5.96 -10.33 10.95
CA MET A 93 6.21 -8.92 10.57
C MET A 93 6.44 -8.79 9.07
N THR A 94 7.26 -9.67 8.47
CA THR A 94 7.47 -9.65 7.01
C THR A 94 6.19 -9.98 6.25
N ILE A 95 5.42 -10.99 6.68
CA ILE A 95 4.12 -11.29 6.07
C ILE A 95 3.15 -10.09 6.20
N SER A 96 3.10 -9.44 7.36
CA SER A 96 2.22 -8.27 7.56
C SER A 96 2.67 -7.03 6.77
N TYR A 97 3.97 -6.86 6.55
CA TYR A 97 4.52 -5.71 5.81
C TYR A 97 4.37 -5.88 4.31
N TYR A 98 4.70 -7.06 3.78
CA TYR A 98 4.58 -7.34 2.36
C TYR A 98 3.14 -7.64 1.93
N GLU A 99 2.26 -7.98 2.89
CA GLU A 99 0.83 -8.26 2.70
C GLU A 99 0.60 -9.13 1.44
N PRO A 100 1.22 -10.33 1.37
CA PRO A 100 1.23 -11.15 0.15
C PRO A 100 -0.18 -11.64 -0.25
N PHE A 101 -1.14 -11.52 0.65
CA PHE A 101 -2.54 -11.87 0.47
C PHE A 101 -3.36 -10.57 0.36
N LYS A 102 -3.33 -9.95 -0.82
CA LYS A 102 -4.25 -8.85 -1.16
C LYS A 102 -5.56 -9.44 -1.67
N THR A 103 -6.68 -8.88 -1.23
CA THR A 103 -8.00 -9.19 -1.80
C THR A 103 -8.11 -8.64 -3.23
N GLU A 104 -9.00 -9.21 -4.04
CA GLU A 104 -9.24 -8.70 -5.41
C GLU A 104 -9.62 -7.22 -5.40
N ASP A 105 -10.46 -6.80 -4.46
CA ASP A 105 -10.87 -5.40 -4.29
C ASP A 105 -9.68 -4.48 -3.99
N GLN A 106 -8.75 -4.91 -3.14
CA GLN A 106 -7.53 -4.14 -2.84
C GLN A 106 -6.61 -4.04 -4.06
N MET A 107 -6.49 -5.12 -4.84
CA MET A 107 -5.72 -5.09 -6.09
C MET A 107 -6.37 -4.19 -7.14
N LEU A 108 -7.71 -4.20 -7.25
CA LEU A 108 -8.46 -3.33 -8.15
C LEU A 108 -8.32 -1.86 -7.72
N ALA A 109 -8.46 -1.55 -6.44
CA ALA A 109 -8.29 -0.21 -5.89
C ALA A 109 -6.86 0.32 -6.13
N GLU A 110 -5.82 -0.50 -5.92
CA GLU A 110 -4.44 -0.13 -6.21
C GLU A 110 -4.23 0.17 -7.69
N ARG A 111 -4.79 -0.66 -8.59
CA ARG A 111 -4.75 -0.40 -10.03
C ARG A 111 -5.48 0.89 -10.40
N GLN A 112 -6.66 1.14 -9.83
CA GLN A 112 -7.40 2.39 -10.04
C GLN A 112 -6.61 3.60 -9.54
N PHE A 113 -5.98 3.49 -8.38
CA PHE A 113 -5.13 4.56 -7.84
C PHE A 113 -3.92 4.83 -8.72
N LEU A 114 -3.24 3.79 -9.21
CA LEU A 114 -2.14 3.93 -10.17
C LEU A 114 -2.60 4.57 -11.49
N LEU A 115 -3.81 4.24 -11.95
CA LEU A 115 -4.42 4.90 -13.09
C LEU A 115 -4.65 6.39 -12.79
N PHE A 116 -5.25 6.76 -11.66
CA PHE A 116 -5.45 8.18 -11.28
C PHE A 116 -4.15 8.94 -11.05
N LYS A 117 -3.12 8.28 -10.53
CA LYS A 117 -1.82 8.89 -10.29
C LYS A 117 -1.14 9.30 -11.59
N ASN A 118 -1.23 8.44 -12.61
CA ASN A 118 -0.48 8.61 -13.86
C ASN A 118 -1.29 9.26 -14.98
N HIS A 119 -2.63 9.25 -14.88
CA HIS A 119 -3.52 9.81 -15.88
C HIS A 119 -4.29 10.98 -15.30
N ARG A 120 -4.30 12.08 -16.05
CA ARG A 120 -5.05 13.28 -15.72
C ARG A 120 -6.06 13.54 -16.82
N GLN A 121 -7.19 14.10 -16.42
CA GLN A 121 -8.19 14.58 -17.37
C GLN A 121 -8.00 16.09 -17.56
N LEU A 122 -8.13 16.52 -18.80
CA LEU A 122 -8.19 17.92 -19.20
C LEU A 122 -9.55 18.14 -19.83
N GLU A 123 -10.28 19.11 -19.30
CA GLU A 123 -11.52 19.61 -19.87
C GLU A 123 -11.36 21.11 -20.10
N VAL A 124 -11.57 21.56 -21.32
CA VAL A 124 -11.47 22.98 -21.71
C VAL A 124 -12.54 23.33 -22.72
N ASN A 125 -13.09 24.53 -22.56
CA ASN A 125 -14.01 25.09 -23.53
C ASN A 125 -13.21 25.70 -24.68
N LEU A 126 -13.52 25.26 -25.89
CA LEU A 126 -13.04 25.77 -27.15
C LEU A 126 -13.83 27.03 -27.53
N PHE A 127 -13.16 27.98 -28.18
CA PHE A 127 -13.80 29.15 -28.73
C PHE A 127 -13.44 29.34 -30.21
N GLY A 128 -14.39 29.86 -30.98
CA GLY A 128 -14.25 30.16 -32.39
C GLY A 128 -14.57 28.97 -33.29
N GLU A 129 -14.36 29.14 -34.59
CA GLU A 129 -14.50 28.06 -35.57
C GLU A 129 -13.25 27.17 -35.54
N TYR A 130 -13.46 25.86 -35.43
CA TYR A 130 -12.38 24.87 -35.47
C TYR A 130 -12.84 23.63 -36.23
N ASP A 131 -11.90 22.96 -36.89
CA ASP A 131 -12.11 21.67 -37.51
C ASP A 131 -11.88 20.57 -36.46
N GLU A 132 -12.94 19.83 -36.11
CA GLU A 132 -12.89 18.76 -35.12
C GLU A 132 -11.91 17.65 -35.52
N GLU A 133 -11.85 17.29 -36.80
CA GLU A 133 -10.99 16.22 -37.29
C GLU A 133 -9.51 16.65 -37.25
N ALA A 134 -9.24 17.90 -37.62
CA ALA A 134 -7.90 18.47 -37.51
C ALA A 134 -7.44 18.53 -36.05
N LEU A 135 -8.30 18.99 -35.13
CA LEU A 135 -8.01 19.05 -33.70
C LEU A 135 -7.75 17.66 -33.12
N ARG A 136 -8.59 16.67 -33.47
CA ARG A 136 -8.40 15.28 -33.04
C ARG A 136 -7.06 14.74 -33.50
N LYS A 137 -6.71 14.92 -34.78
CA LYS A 137 -5.43 14.48 -35.34
C LYS A 137 -4.25 15.18 -34.66
N ASP A 138 -4.37 16.47 -34.35
CA ASP A 138 -3.34 17.22 -33.64
C ASP A 138 -3.09 16.70 -32.23
N LEU A 139 -4.15 16.32 -31.52
CA LEU A 139 -4.08 15.72 -30.18
C LEU A 139 -3.53 14.29 -30.21
N GLU A 140 -3.93 13.48 -31.18
CA GLU A 140 -3.41 12.11 -31.36
C GLU A 140 -1.91 12.08 -31.68
N ASN A 141 -1.40 13.11 -32.35
CA ASN A 141 0.03 13.26 -32.63
C ASN A 141 0.85 13.71 -31.41
N MET A 142 0.22 14.16 -30.32
CA MET A 142 0.94 14.53 -29.09
C MET A 142 1.24 13.29 -28.25
N LYS A 143 2.53 13.09 -27.97
CA LYS A 143 3.00 12.02 -27.09
C LYS A 143 2.39 12.20 -25.69
N GLY A 144 1.84 11.12 -25.14
CA GLY A 144 1.21 11.11 -23.82
C GLY A 144 -0.30 11.35 -23.81
N ILE A 145 -0.93 11.70 -24.93
CA ILE A 145 -2.39 11.76 -25.04
C ILE A 145 -2.95 10.39 -25.41
N LYS A 146 -4.05 9.99 -24.75
CA LYS A 146 -4.74 8.74 -25.09
C LYS A 146 -5.79 8.97 -26.18
N SER A 147 -5.50 8.55 -27.40
CA SER A 147 -6.38 8.72 -28.58
C SER A 147 -7.81 8.23 -28.35
N ASN A 148 -7.98 7.08 -27.68
CA ASN A 148 -9.30 6.51 -27.37
C ASN A 148 -10.07 7.21 -26.24
N ARG A 149 -9.52 8.27 -25.67
CA ARG A 149 -10.12 9.06 -24.58
C ARG A 149 -10.18 10.55 -24.93
N ILE A 150 -10.23 10.88 -26.22
CA ILE A 150 -10.47 12.24 -26.73
C ILE A 150 -11.95 12.36 -27.11
N SER A 151 -12.65 13.26 -26.43
CA SER A 151 -14.03 13.63 -26.72
C SER A 151 -14.08 15.13 -27.03
N ILE A 152 -14.65 15.48 -28.18
CA ILE A 152 -14.89 16.85 -28.60
C ILE A 152 -16.40 16.95 -28.81
N GLY A 153 -17.05 17.94 -28.21
CA GLY A 153 -18.48 18.13 -28.37
C GLY A 153 -18.95 19.45 -27.78
N ASN A 154 -19.88 20.13 -28.45
CA ASN A 154 -20.48 21.41 -28.04
C ASN A 154 -19.44 22.37 -27.43
N ASP A 155 -18.40 22.70 -28.20
CA ASP A 155 -17.31 23.60 -27.79
C ASP A 155 -16.54 23.15 -26.55
N THR A 156 -16.57 21.86 -26.21
CA THR A 156 -15.83 21.29 -25.07
C THR A 156 -14.87 20.21 -25.56
N LEU A 157 -13.60 20.34 -25.20
CA LEU A 157 -12.57 19.33 -25.39
C LEU A 157 -12.31 18.64 -24.05
N ALA A 158 -12.63 17.35 -23.98
CA ALA A 158 -12.29 16.47 -22.87
C ALA A 158 -11.28 15.41 -23.34
N LEU A 159 -10.11 15.35 -22.69
CA LEU A 159 -9.09 14.36 -23.00
C LEU A 159 -8.43 13.78 -21.74
N THR A 160 -7.87 12.58 -21.88
CA THR A 160 -7.02 11.97 -20.85
C THR A 160 -5.57 11.92 -21.33
N PHE A 161 -4.65 12.38 -20.47
CA PHE A 161 -3.21 12.41 -20.77
C PHE A 161 -2.37 11.81 -19.64
N HIS A 162 -1.18 11.34 -19.98
CA HIS A 162 -0.17 10.84 -19.05
C HIS A 162 0.63 11.98 -18.46
N SER A 163 0.50 12.24 -17.16
CA SER A 163 1.16 13.37 -16.50
C SER A 163 2.70 13.29 -16.48
N ASN A 164 3.26 12.10 -16.74
CA ASN A 164 4.71 11.90 -16.82
C ASN A 164 5.27 12.19 -18.23
N GLU A 165 4.41 12.27 -19.25
CA GLU A 165 4.83 12.48 -20.64
C GLU A 165 4.51 13.89 -21.15
N VAL A 166 3.37 14.45 -20.73
CA VAL A 166 2.93 15.78 -21.15
C VAL A 166 2.17 16.47 -20.03
N SER A 167 2.33 17.78 -19.89
CA SER A 167 1.61 18.59 -18.90
C SER A 167 0.39 19.30 -19.50
N ARG A 168 -0.60 19.63 -18.67
CA ARG A 168 -1.76 20.46 -19.10
C ARG A 168 -1.31 21.73 -19.82
N GLN A 169 -0.34 22.44 -19.26
CA GLN A 169 0.17 23.69 -19.81
C GLN A 169 0.81 23.49 -21.18
N GLU A 170 1.52 22.39 -21.36
CA GLU A 170 2.15 22.03 -22.63
C GLU A 170 1.13 21.67 -23.71
N ILE A 171 0.08 20.92 -23.37
CA ILE A 171 -1.04 20.62 -24.28
C ILE A 171 -1.69 21.92 -24.74
N LEU A 172 -2.10 22.77 -23.79
CA LEU A 172 -2.76 24.04 -24.12
C LEU A 172 -1.85 24.98 -24.91
N ARG A 173 -0.55 25.03 -24.59
CA ARG A 173 0.43 25.81 -25.35
C ARG A 173 0.55 25.30 -26.79
N ASN A 174 0.68 23.99 -26.99
CA ASN A 174 0.78 23.40 -28.33
C ASN A 174 -0.48 23.65 -29.16
N LEU A 175 -1.65 23.58 -28.55
CA LEU A 175 -2.91 23.90 -29.23
C LEU A 175 -3.01 25.40 -29.57
N ARG A 176 -2.63 26.29 -28.66
CA ARG A 176 -2.58 27.74 -28.94
C ARG A 176 -1.63 28.09 -30.08
N LEU A 177 -0.46 27.44 -30.15
CA LEU A 177 0.48 27.60 -31.26
C LEU A 177 -0.09 27.16 -32.61
N LYS A 178 -1.07 26.24 -32.61
CA LYS A 178 -1.79 25.80 -33.81
C LYS A 178 -3.03 26.65 -34.13
N GLY A 179 -3.32 27.67 -33.34
CA GLY A 179 -4.42 28.62 -33.57
C GLY A 179 -5.70 28.32 -32.79
N TYR A 180 -5.73 27.30 -31.92
CA TYR A 180 -6.91 27.01 -31.10
C TYR A 180 -7.01 27.97 -29.90
N SER A 181 -8.22 28.44 -29.62
CA SER A 181 -8.52 29.37 -28.52
C SER A 181 -9.33 28.69 -27.42
N PHE A 182 -9.07 29.05 -26.16
CA PHE A 182 -9.66 28.42 -24.97
C PHE A 182 -10.10 29.48 -23.95
N ALA A 183 -11.13 29.17 -23.16
CA ALA A 183 -11.43 29.93 -21.94
C ALA A 183 -10.30 29.77 -20.92
N GLU A 184 -9.84 30.89 -20.34
CA GLU A 184 -8.95 30.87 -19.16
C GLU A 184 -9.69 30.43 -17.91
#